data_AF-A0A511T5V8-F1
#
_entry.id   AF-A0A511T5V8-F1
#
_cell.length_a   1.000
_cell.length_b   1.000
_cell.length_c   1.000
_cell.angle_alpha   90.00
_cell.angle_beta   90.00
_cell.angle_gamma   90.00
#
_symmetry.space_group_name_H-M   'P 1'
#
loop_
_entity.id
_entity.type
_entity.pdbx_description
1 polymer ?
#
loop_
_entity_poly.entity_id
_entity_poly.type
_entity_poly.pdbx_seq_one_letter_code
_entity_poly.pdbx_strand_id
1 'polypeptide(L)'
;MSLPDIHGVADTATSFISDYLVEHGYFTPSDELDENDDGALRLSLYRALPDQTAPGTIVYTFIYGSKVEKDGPELQQWVQQIMTALKQAHPEVSRFKSTIELDAWNC
;
A
#
# COMPACT_ATOMS: atom_id res chain seq x y z
N MET A 1 -12.37 26.61 2.46
CA MET A 1 -12.04 25.22 2.04
C MET A 1 -12.22 24.34 3.27
N SER A 2 -13.09 23.34 3.18
CA SER A 2 -13.20 22.31 4.23
C SER A 2 -11.92 21.49 4.24
N LEU A 3 -11.42 21.15 5.43
CA LEU A 3 -10.29 20.23 5.54
C LEU A 3 -10.73 18.88 4.92
N PRO A 4 -9.88 18.23 4.11
CA PRO A 4 -10.22 16.91 3.58
C PRO A 4 -10.42 15.95 4.74
N ASP A 5 -11.53 15.23 4.68
CA ASP A 5 -11.90 14.19 5.63
C ASP A 5 -10.95 12.98 5.50
N ILE A 6 -10.76 12.24 6.59
CA ILE A 6 -9.84 11.10 6.64
C ILE A 6 -10.21 10.01 5.62
N HIS A 7 -11.51 9.82 5.33
CA HIS A 7 -11.95 8.90 4.29
C HIS A 7 -11.51 9.35 2.90
N GLY A 8 -11.70 10.63 2.56
CA GLY A 8 -11.26 11.16 1.26
C GLY A 8 -9.73 11.10 1.09
N VAL A 9 -8.98 11.27 2.18
CA VAL A 9 -7.51 11.11 2.14
C VAL A 9 -7.11 9.64 1.98
N ALA A 10 -7.83 8.71 2.60
CA ALA A 10 -7.60 7.27 2.40
C ALA A 10 -7.92 6.82 0.96
N ASP A 11 -8.99 7.35 0.35
CA ASP A 11 -9.35 7.09 -1.05
C ASP A 11 -8.31 7.65 -2.03
N THR A 12 -7.82 8.87 -1.74
CA THR A 12 -6.73 9.50 -2.50
C THR A 12 -5.47 8.66 -2.43
N ALA A 13 -5.11 8.21 -1.22
CA ALA A 13 -3.94 7.38 -1.04
C ALA A 13 -4.08 6.00 -1.70
N THR A 14 -5.27 5.40 -1.66
CA THR A 14 -5.55 4.14 -2.37
C THR A 14 -5.29 4.31 -3.86
N SER A 15 -5.89 5.33 -4.48
CA SER A 15 -5.76 5.58 -5.92
C SER A 15 -4.29 5.84 -6.30
N PHE A 16 -3.62 6.74 -5.58
CA PHE A 16 -2.22 7.08 -5.83
C PHE A 16 -1.30 5.86 -5.71
N ILE A 17 -1.42 5.08 -4.63
CA ILE A 17 -0.55 3.92 -4.40
C ILE A 17 -0.78 2.86 -5.47
N SER A 18 -2.04 2.60 -5.85
CA SER A 18 -2.34 1.66 -6.93
C SER A 18 -1.68 2.07 -8.24
N ASP A 19 -1.79 3.34 -8.63
CA ASP A 19 -1.14 3.86 -9.86
C ASP A 19 0.39 3.75 -9.75
N TYR A 20 0.97 4.15 -8.62
CA TYR A 20 2.41 4.09 -8.37
C TYR A 20 2.99 2.67 -8.46
N LEU A 21 2.27 1.67 -7.93
CA LEU A 21 2.67 0.26 -8.00
C LEU A 21 2.70 -0.25 -9.45
N VAL A 22 1.75 0.19 -10.28
CA VAL A 22 1.68 -0.16 -11.69
C VAL A 22 2.81 0.53 -12.47
N GLU A 23 3.00 1.84 -12.28
CA GLU A 23 4.03 2.63 -12.99
C GLU A 23 5.46 2.13 -12.73
N HIS A 24 5.71 1.57 -11.55
CA HIS A 24 7.04 1.08 -11.16
C HIS A 24 7.19 -0.44 -11.24
N GLY A 25 6.19 -1.17 -11.74
CA GLY A 25 6.28 -2.62 -11.94
C GLY A 25 6.43 -3.43 -10.65
N TYR A 26 6.04 -2.85 -9.51
CA TYR A 26 5.93 -3.56 -8.23
C TYR A 26 4.65 -4.39 -8.16
N PHE A 27 3.65 -4.03 -8.98
CA PHE A 27 2.44 -4.79 -9.16
C PHE A 27 2.71 -6.06 -9.98
N THR A 28 2.17 -7.20 -9.54
CA THR A 28 2.08 -8.39 -10.38
C THR A 28 0.74 -8.34 -11.13
N PRO A 29 0.75 -8.18 -12.46
CA PRO A 29 -0.46 -8.20 -13.27
C PRO A 29 -1.28 -9.46 -13.05
N SER A 30 -2.61 -9.34 -13.10
CA SER A 30 -3.52 -10.48 -12.87
C SER A 30 -3.37 -11.61 -13.88
N ASP A 31 -2.77 -11.33 -15.04
CA ASP A 31 -2.40 -12.27 -16.10
C ASP A 31 -1.03 -12.94 -15.88
N GLU A 32 -0.21 -12.42 -14.96
CA GLU A 32 1.03 -13.04 -14.48
C GLU A 32 0.82 -13.82 -13.16
N LEU A 33 -0.39 -13.77 -12.59
CA LEU A 33 -0.84 -14.67 -11.54
C LEU A 33 -1.08 -16.05 -12.18
N ASP A 34 -0.02 -16.84 -12.35
CA ASP A 34 -0.19 -18.27 -12.62
C ASP A 34 -0.89 -18.88 -11.41
N GLU A 35 -2.06 -19.47 -11.63
CA GLU A 35 -2.87 -20.17 -10.62
C GLU A 35 -2.10 -21.32 -9.94
N ASN A 36 -0.93 -21.68 -10.48
CA ASN A 36 -0.01 -22.69 -9.98
C ASN A 36 1.33 -22.11 -9.44
N ASP A 37 1.59 -20.81 -9.59
CA ASP A 37 2.74 -20.09 -8.99
C ASP A 37 2.23 -18.99 -8.06
N ASP A 38 1.68 -19.43 -6.91
CA ASP A 38 1.21 -18.61 -5.78
C ASP A 38 2.26 -17.60 -5.26
N GLY A 39 3.52 -17.70 -5.74
CA GLY A 39 4.63 -16.85 -5.37
C GLY A 39 4.92 -15.64 -6.25
N ALA A 40 4.19 -15.45 -7.35
CA ALA A 40 4.51 -14.41 -8.32
C ALA A 40 4.18 -12.97 -7.87
N LEU A 41 3.40 -12.79 -6.80
CA LEU A 41 3.06 -11.47 -6.27
C LEU A 41 4.31 -10.74 -5.72
N ARG A 42 4.65 -9.60 -6.30
CA ARG A 42 5.71 -8.72 -5.79
C ARG A 42 5.18 -7.87 -4.64
N LEU A 43 4.31 -6.90 -4.94
CA LEU A 43 3.65 -6.06 -3.95
C LEU A 43 2.33 -5.50 -4.49
N SER A 44 1.28 -5.54 -3.69
CA SER A 44 -0.02 -4.94 -4.01
C SER A 44 -0.56 -4.18 -2.80
N LEU A 45 -1.34 -3.12 -3.04
CA LEU A 45 -2.11 -2.47 -1.99
C LEU A 45 -3.48 -3.17 -1.89
N TYR A 46 -3.77 -3.77 -0.75
CA TYR A 46 -5.10 -4.34 -0.49
C TYR A 46 -6.12 -3.25 -0.19
N ARG A 47 -5.76 -2.32 0.71
CA ARG A 47 -6.61 -1.18 1.10
C ARG A 47 -5.80 -0.11 1.82
N ALA A 48 -6.26 1.14 1.72
CA ALA A 48 -5.98 2.17 2.70
C ALA A 48 -7.30 2.63 3.32
N LEU A 49 -7.46 2.49 4.64
CA LEU A 49 -8.71 2.85 5.33
C LEU A 49 -8.43 3.54 6.68
N PRO A 50 -9.32 4.43 7.14
CA PRO A 50 -9.26 4.95 8.50
C PRO A 50 -9.36 3.83 9.54
N ASP A 51 -8.51 3.88 10.57
CA ASP A 51 -8.56 2.95 11.70
C ASP A 51 -9.80 3.26 12.57
N GLN A 52 -10.65 2.25 12.77
CA GLN A 52 -11.84 2.37 13.61
C GLN A 52 -11.53 2.42 15.12
N THR A 53 -10.36 1.91 15.51
CA THR A 53 -9.90 1.81 16.90
C THR A 53 -8.93 2.92 17.29
N ALA A 54 -8.26 3.53 16.30
CA ALA A 54 -7.29 4.62 16.51
C ALA A 54 -7.65 5.87 15.67
N PRO A 55 -8.51 6.77 16.19
CA PRO A 55 -8.91 7.98 15.48
C PRO A 55 -7.72 8.80 14.96
N GLY A 56 -7.83 9.27 13.71
CA GLY A 56 -6.78 10.05 13.06
C GLY A 56 -5.65 9.20 12.46
N THR A 57 -5.85 7.91 12.30
CA THR A 57 -4.89 6.97 11.70
C THR A 57 -5.46 6.38 10.41
N ILE A 58 -4.63 6.27 9.37
CA ILE A 58 -4.92 5.52 8.15
C ILE A 58 -4.05 4.25 8.19
N VAL A 59 -4.69 3.10 8.03
CA VAL A 59 -4.04 1.79 7.91
C VAL A 59 -3.85 1.49 6.44
N TYR A 60 -2.62 1.22 6.03
CA TYR A 60 -2.23 0.82 4.69
C TYR A 60 -1.86 -0.67 4.74
N THR A 61 -2.72 -1.52 4.20
CA THR A 61 -2.47 -2.96 4.15
C THR A 61 -1.89 -3.31 2.78
N PHE A 62 -0.65 -3.77 2.76
CA PHE A 62 0.03 -4.28 1.58
C PHE A 62 0.06 -5.81 1.62
N ILE A 63 -0.11 -6.42 0.45
CA ILE A 63 0.05 -7.86 0.27
C ILE A 63 1.29 -8.12 -0.59
N TYR A 64 2.15 -9.04 -0.16
CA TYR A 64 3.35 -9.47 -0.88
C TYR A 64 3.32 -10.99 -1.10
N GLY A 65 3.90 -11.47 -2.19
CA GLY A 65 3.96 -12.90 -2.52
C GLY A 65 5.21 -13.58 -1.99
N SER A 66 5.30 -14.90 -2.20
CA SER A 66 6.33 -15.75 -1.60
C SER A 66 7.75 -15.51 -2.12
N LYS A 67 7.92 -14.73 -3.20
CA LYS A 67 9.24 -14.29 -3.70
C LYS A 67 9.88 -13.18 -2.86
N VAL A 68 9.14 -12.62 -1.90
CA VAL A 68 9.61 -11.54 -1.03
C VAL A 68 9.55 -11.98 0.43
N GLU A 69 10.66 -11.81 1.16
CA GLU A 69 10.69 -12.06 2.60
C GLU A 69 9.96 -10.95 3.37
N LYS A 70 9.11 -11.32 4.34
CA LYS A 70 8.30 -10.37 5.15
C LYS A 70 9.12 -9.24 5.78
N ASP A 71 10.25 -9.60 6.37
CA ASP A 71 11.15 -8.68 7.05
C ASP A 71 12.39 -8.39 6.20
N GLY A 72 12.34 -8.73 4.91
CA GLY A 72 13.40 -8.48 3.95
C GLY A 72 13.59 -6.98 3.71
N PRO A 73 14.84 -6.53 3.48
CA PRO A 73 15.14 -5.11 3.26
C PRO A 73 14.44 -4.54 2.02
N GLU A 74 14.16 -5.38 1.03
CA GLU A 74 13.50 -5.00 -0.22
C GLU A 74 12.06 -4.54 -0.02
N LEU A 75 11.25 -5.30 0.73
CA LEU A 75 9.85 -4.95 1.00
C LEU A 75 9.73 -3.63 1.77
N GLN A 76 10.57 -3.47 2.80
CA GLN A 76 10.63 -2.24 3.58
C GLN A 76 11.05 -1.04 2.73
N GLN A 77 12.00 -1.24 1.82
CA GLN A 77 12.44 -0.19 0.90
C GLN A 77 11.32 0.23 -0.05
N TRP A 78 10.57 -0.71 -0.64
CA TRP A 78 9.45 -0.39 -1.53
C TRP A 78 8.34 0.37 -0.80
N VAL A 79 7.91 -0.13 0.37
CA VAL A 79 6.91 0.56 1.19
C VAL A 79 7.37 1.98 1.54
N GLN A 80 8.64 2.15 1.93
CA GLN A 80 9.18 3.47 2.24
C GLN A 80 9.17 4.41 1.03
N GLN A 81 9.52 3.92 -0.16
CA GLN A 81 9.50 4.70 -1.41
C GLN A 81 8.07 5.14 -1.75
N ILE A 82 7.11 4.21 -1.72
CA ILE A 82 5.69 4.46 -1.96
C ILE A 82 5.15 5.52 -0.99
N MET A 83 5.38 5.34 0.32
CA MET A 83 4.89 6.26 1.33
C MET A 83 5.55 7.64 1.26
N THR A 84 6.81 7.70 0.81
CA THR A 84 7.50 8.97 0.57
C THR A 84 6.89 9.70 -0.62
N ALA A 85 6.68 8.99 -1.73
CA ALA A 85 6.06 9.55 -2.94
C ALA A 85 4.63 10.04 -2.65
N LEU A 86 3.84 9.24 -1.92
CA LEU A 86 2.49 9.62 -1.49
C LEU A 86 2.50 10.92 -0.69
N LYS A 87 3.39 11.06 0.30
CA LYS A 87 3.46 12.28 1.13
C LYS A 87 3.94 13.51 0.35
N GLN A 88 4.77 13.31 -0.67
CA GLN A 88 5.22 14.39 -1.56
C GLN A 88 4.11 14.86 -2.50
N ALA A 89 3.35 13.92 -3.08
CA ALA A 89 2.24 14.23 -3.99
C ALA A 89 0.98 14.72 -3.26
N HIS A 90 0.71 14.17 -2.07
CA HIS A 90 -0.48 14.42 -1.25
C HIS A 90 -0.09 14.79 0.20
N PRO A 91 0.39 16.03 0.44
CA PRO A 91 0.84 16.48 1.76
C PRO A 91 -0.23 16.36 2.85
N GLU A 92 -1.51 16.41 2.49
CA GLU A 92 -2.66 16.21 3.37
C GLU A 92 -2.66 14.86 4.11
N VAL A 93 -2.01 13.83 3.54
CA VAL A 93 -1.80 12.52 4.18
C VAL A 93 -1.01 12.65 5.48
N SER A 94 -0.04 13.58 5.53
CA SER A 94 0.82 13.79 6.70
C SER A 94 0.09 14.39 7.91
N ARG A 95 -1.18 14.80 7.74
CA ARG A 95 -2.03 15.26 8.84
C ARG A 95 -2.58 14.10 9.68
N PHE A 96 -2.50 12.88 9.16
CA PHE A 96 -2.95 11.67 9.82
C PHE A 96 -1.75 10.77 10.15
N LYS A 97 -1.90 9.93 11.17
CA LYS A 97 -0.93 8.87 11.46
C LYS A 97 -1.03 7.80 10.38
N SER A 98 0.06 7.12 10.10
CA SER A 98 0.11 6.01 9.16
C SER A 98 0.51 4.73 9.90
N THR A 99 -0.28 3.68 9.74
CA THR A 99 0.06 2.33 10.15
C THR A 99 0.25 1.50 8.89
N ILE A 100 1.36 0.79 8.79
CA ILE A 100 1.62 -0.13 7.68
C ILE A 100 1.39 -1.56 8.17
N GLU A 101 0.56 -2.30 7.46
CA GLU A 101 0.36 -3.74 7.63
C GLU A 101 0.93 -4.47 6.41
N LEU A 102 1.64 -5.57 6.66
CA LEU A 102 2.24 -6.41 5.63
C LEU A 102 1.74 -7.84 5.81
N ASP A 103 0.92 -8.26 4.86
CA ASP A 103 0.32 -9.59 4.83
C ASP A 103 0.93 -10.40 3.69
N ALA A 104 1.31 -11.65 3.98
CA ALA A 104 1.71 -12.58 2.93
C ALA A 104 0.47 -12.98 2.12
N TRP A 105 0.63 -13.12 0.81
CA TRP A 105 -0.32 -13.83 -0.02
C TRP A 105 -0.31 -15.31 0.39
N ASN A 106 -1.19 -15.66 1.34
CA ASN A 106 -1.43 -17.03 1.74
C ASN A 106 -2.66 -17.50 0.97
N CYS A 107 -2.45 -18.45 0.05
CA CYS A 107 -3.50 -19.24 -0.57
C CYS A 107 -4.13 -20.19 0.46
#